data_AF-A0A1Y3QIC0-F1
#
_entry.id   AF-A0A1Y3QIC0-F1
#
_cell.length_a   1.000
_cell.length_b   1.000
_cell.length_c   1.000
_cell.angle_alpha   90.00
_cell.angle_beta   90.00
_cell.angle_gamma   90.00
#
_symmetry.space_group_name_H-M   'P 1'
#
loop_
_entity.id
_entity.type
_entity.pdbx_description
1 polymer ?
#
loop_
_entity_poly.entity_id
_entity_poly.type
_entity_poly.pdbx_seq_one_letter_code
_entity_poly.pdbx_strand_id
1 'polypeptide(L)'
;MPEVSVIMPVYNGEAWLEDAMASVLNQSYGDFELIVVDDGSRDRSPQIVRKFTGADPRVMLVEHGVNRGAAAARNTAIRRSSGRYLMMTDADDIQHPDRLKLTLELAERERADMVFHDYELMDESGQPLGVTKGYPDDMDSRNALLHQLRRNQLCSGLALVRNTPDVRFDESLACAEDFELFLRLLLRGYRASLLRRVLTWYRRHGANLSSDLSRSNRVVKTVLSRLDMEELERKLVSTFGREEAALALAAVFLWRDQPGDAARVLEVLPFSWETEFYLGVSYYKKGDFSRSLRSFEKLDELRPDAAVRNNLGVLAWLVTGNRERAGEYFASAIVMRPGYLDAARNAEALARGDKAGLRFTERPLRSQLLDAKHYARQ
;
A
#
# COMPACT_ATOMS: atom_id res chain seq x y z
N MET A 1 16.75 -29.07 2.82
CA MET A 1 16.06 -28.01 2.07
C MET A 1 16.05 -26.80 2.97
N PRO A 2 16.35 -25.59 2.45
CA PRO A 2 16.39 -24.37 3.26
C PRO A 2 15.03 -24.09 3.92
N GLU A 3 15.00 -23.43 5.08
CA GLU A 3 13.74 -22.98 5.69
C GLU A 3 13.11 -21.82 4.90
N VAL A 4 13.95 -20.94 4.31
CA VAL A 4 13.49 -19.75 3.57
C VAL A 4 14.10 -19.68 2.17
N SER A 5 13.29 -19.33 1.17
CA SER A 5 13.78 -18.84 -0.11
C SER A 5 13.59 -17.33 -0.19
N VAL A 6 14.68 -16.59 -0.35
CA VAL A 6 14.66 -15.15 -0.59
C VAL A 6 14.43 -14.91 -2.08
N ILE A 7 13.43 -14.10 -2.42
CA ILE A 7 12.96 -13.84 -3.78
C ILE A 7 13.33 -12.41 -4.16
N MET A 8 14.24 -12.27 -5.14
CA MET A 8 14.75 -10.97 -5.59
C MET A 8 14.64 -10.84 -7.12
N PRO A 9 13.59 -10.17 -7.65
CA PRO A 9 13.57 -9.79 -9.06
C PRO A 9 14.52 -8.61 -9.30
N VAL A 10 15.20 -8.59 -10.44
CA VAL A 10 16.03 -7.45 -10.85
C VAL A 10 15.82 -7.13 -12.33
N TYR A 11 15.71 -5.84 -12.64
CA TYR A 11 15.76 -5.32 -13.99
C TYR A 11 16.47 -3.96 -13.98
N ASN A 12 17.63 -3.88 -14.63
CA ASN A 12 18.49 -2.70 -14.65
C ASN A 12 18.80 -2.13 -13.24
N GLY A 13 19.26 -3.00 -12.33
CA GLY A 13 19.52 -2.68 -10.93
C GLY A 13 21.00 -2.45 -10.58
N GLU A 14 21.90 -2.24 -11.56
CA GLU A 14 23.35 -2.26 -11.32
C GLU A 14 23.83 -1.28 -10.23
N ALA A 15 23.08 -0.20 -9.98
CA ALA A 15 23.44 0.83 -9.03
C ALA A 15 23.33 0.39 -7.55
N TRP A 16 22.46 -0.58 -7.24
CA TRP A 16 22.10 -0.93 -5.86
C TRP A 16 22.11 -2.43 -5.57
N LEU A 17 22.11 -3.27 -6.62
CA LEU A 17 21.99 -4.71 -6.50
C LEU A 17 23.08 -5.33 -5.61
N GLU A 18 24.31 -4.83 -5.69
CA GLU A 18 25.43 -5.35 -4.89
C GLU A 18 25.17 -5.18 -3.38
N ASP A 19 24.75 -3.98 -2.96
CA ASP A 19 24.42 -3.70 -1.56
C ASP A 19 23.18 -4.49 -1.10
N ALA A 20 22.15 -4.57 -1.95
CA ALA A 20 20.93 -5.32 -1.65
C ALA A 20 21.23 -6.81 -1.42
N MET A 21 21.99 -7.44 -2.33
CA MET A 21 22.42 -8.84 -2.19
C MET A 21 23.31 -9.05 -0.98
N ALA A 22 24.29 -8.16 -0.74
CA ALA A 22 25.16 -8.25 0.43
C ALA A 22 24.36 -8.20 1.75
N SER A 23 23.32 -7.37 1.83
CA SER A 23 22.45 -7.28 3.02
C SER A 23 21.64 -8.56 3.29
N VAL A 24 21.25 -9.27 2.23
CA VAL A 24 20.60 -10.59 2.33
C VAL A 24 21.60 -11.66 2.74
N LEU A 25 22.81 -11.67 2.18
CA LEU A 25 23.81 -12.69 2.50
C LEU A 25 24.36 -12.57 3.93
N ASN A 26 24.29 -11.37 4.51
CA ASN A 26 24.68 -11.04 5.88
C ASN A 26 23.54 -11.20 6.91
N GLN A 27 22.44 -11.88 6.56
CA GLN A 27 21.39 -12.20 7.55
C GLN A 27 21.93 -13.07 8.68
N SER A 28 21.48 -12.82 9.91
CA SER A 28 21.86 -13.58 11.11
C SER A 28 21.28 -14.99 11.14
N TYR A 29 20.24 -15.25 10.35
CA TYR A 29 19.66 -16.56 10.12
C TYR A 29 20.23 -17.16 8.82
N GLY A 30 20.95 -18.27 8.92
CA GLY A 30 21.74 -18.81 7.79
C GLY A 30 21.04 -19.84 6.89
N ASP A 31 19.91 -20.41 7.32
CA ASP A 31 19.23 -21.50 6.59
C ASP A 31 18.27 -20.96 5.51
N PHE A 32 18.85 -20.39 4.47
CA PHE A 32 18.11 -19.85 3.33
C PHE A 32 18.84 -20.06 2.00
N GLU A 33 18.09 -19.94 0.91
CA GLU A 33 18.60 -19.74 -0.45
C GLU A 33 18.19 -18.35 -0.95
N LEU A 34 19.00 -17.72 -1.81
CA LEU A 34 18.69 -16.47 -2.48
C LEU A 34 18.50 -16.72 -3.98
N ILE A 35 17.29 -16.51 -4.47
CA ILE A 35 16.94 -16.68 -5.88
C ILE A 35 16.78 -15.31 -6.51
N VAL A 36 17.77 -14.93 -7.31
CA VAL A 36 17.77 -13.68 -8.08
C VAL A 36 17.29 -13.98 -9.50
N VAL A 37 16.26 -13.27 -9.93
CA VAL A 37 15.73 -13.38 -11.30
C VAL A 37 16.05 -12.12 -12.06
N ASP A 38 16.99 -12.22 -13.00
CA ASP A 38 17.25 -11.17 -13.97
C ASP A 38 16.16 -11.17 -15.04
N ASP A 39 15.34 -10.13 -15.05
CA ASP A 39 14.23 -9.94 -15.97
C ASP A 39 14.68 -9.26 -17.27
N GLY A 40 15.79 -9.74 -17.84
CA GLY A 40 16.33 -9.25 -19.12
C GLY A 40 17.00 -7.88 -19.02
N SER A 41 17.84 -7.67 -18.01
CA SER A 41 18.57 -6.41 -17.82
C SER A 41 19.51 -6.12 -18.99
N ARG A 42 19.72 -4.84 -19.26
CA ARG A 42 20.65 -4.32 -20.28
C ARG A 42 21.92 -3.72 -19.70
N ASP A 43 21.99 -3.64 -18.38
CA ASP A 43 23.14 -3.14 -17.63
C ASP A 43 23.99 -4.31 -17.10
N ARG A 44 24.82 -4.04 -16.07
CA ARG A 44 25.70 -5.04 -15.48
C ARG A 44 25.04 -5.92 -14.40
N SER A 45 23.72 -5.86 -14.22
CA SER A 45 23.01 -6.64 -13.19
C SER A 45 23.33 -8.14 -13.26
N PRO A 46 23.26 -8.83 -14.42
CA PRO A 46 23.58 -10.26 -14.49
C PRO A 46 25.03 -10.56 -14.08
N GLN A 47 25.98 -9.70 -14.45
CA GLN A 47 27.40 -9.84 -14.11
C GLN A 47 27.63 -9.68 -12.61
N ILE A 48 26.90 -8.77 -11.94
CA ILE A 48 26.93 -8.62 -10.48
C ILE A 48 26.46 -9.90 -9.82
N VAL A 49 25.29 -10.43 -10.19
CA VAL A 49 24.77 -11.68 -9.58
C VAL A 49 25.72 -12.85 -9.80
N ARG A 50 26.32 -12.99 -11.00
CA ARG A 50 27.27 -14.09 -11.29
C ARG A 50 28.49 -14.08 -10.38
N LYS A 51 28.96 -12.91 -9.93
CA LYS A 51 30.05 -12.83 -8.93
C LYS A 51 29.63 -13.47 -7.62
N PHE A 52 28.41 -13.20 -7.16
CA PHE A 52 27.86 -13.79 -5.94
C PHE A 52 27.62 -15.29 -6.08
N THR A 53 27.08 -15.77 -7.21
CA THR A 53 26.90 -17.23 -7.43
C THR A 53 28.22 -18.00 -7.42
N GLY A 54 29.33 -17.36 -7.82
CA GLY A 54 30.66 -17.96 -7.76
C GLY A 54 31.27 -17.97 -6.35
N ALA A 55 30.75 -17.15 -5.43
CA ALA A 55 31.29 -16.94 -4.09
C ALA A 55 30.44 -17.59 -2.98
N ASP A 56 29.13 -17.67 -3.16
CA ASP A 56 28.20 -18.18 -2.14
C ASP A 56 27.22 -19.20 -2.76
N PRO A 57 27.22 -20.47 -2.28
CA PRO A 57 26.39 -21.53 -2.85
C PRO A 57 24.90 -21.35 -2.58
N ARG A 58 24.50 -20.41 -1.71
CA ARG A 58 23.09 -20.08 -1.45
C ARG A 58 22.47 -19.28 -2.59
N VAL A 59 23.28 -18.68 -3.48
CA VAL A 59 22.80 -17.77 -4.52
C VAL A 59 22.53 -18.52 -5.82
N MET A 60 21.32 -18.34 -6.35
CA MET A 60 20.89 -18.83 -7.65
C MET A 60 20.51 -17.67 -8.56
N LEU A 61 21.07 -17.65 -9.77
CA LEU A 61 20.65 -16.74 -10.83
C LEU A 61 19.73 -17.45 -11.82
N VAL A 62 18.63 -16.80 -12.18
CA VAL A 62 17.75 -17.21 -13.28
C VAL A 62 17.57 -16.03 -14.24
N GLU A 63 17.82 -16.23 -15.53
CA GLU A 63 17.77 -15.16 -16.53
C GLU A 63 16.56 -15.38 -17.47
N HIS A 64 15.71 -14.36 -17.63
CA HIS A 64 14.58 -14.40 -18.56
C HIS A 64 14.95 -14.11 -20.02
N GLY A 65 16.11 -13.50 -20.27
CA GLY A 65 16.56 -13.07 -21.60
C GLY A 65 15.80 -11.87 -22.19
N VAL A 66 14.54 -11.65 -21.79
CA VAL A 66 13.72 -10.48 -22.10
C VAL A 66 12.91 -10.07 -20.87
N ASN A 67 12.58 -8.78 -20.77
CA ASN A 67 11.74 -8.26 -19.70
C ASN A 67 10.30 -8.79 -19.80
N ARG A 68 9.84 -9.42 -18.72
CA ARG A 68 8.50 -10.00 -18.57
C ARG A 68 7.71 -9.36 -17.42
N GLY A 69 8.31 -8.40 -16.72
CA GLY A 69 7.73 -7.68 -15.59
C GLY A 69 8.01 -8.33 -14.24
N ALA A 70 7.92 -7.52 -13.19
CA ALA A 70 8.24 -7.92 -11.82
C ALA A 70 7.39 -9.12 -11.33
N ALA A 71 6.09 -9.17 -11.68
CA ALA A 71 5.22 -10.30 -11.35
C ALA A 71 5.74 -11.62 -11.94
N ALA A 72 6.14 -11.62 -13.21
CA ALA A 72 6.68 -12.81 -13.88
C ALA A 72 8.04 -13.22 -13.29
N ALA A 73 8.91 -12.26 -12.99
CA ALA A 73 10.19 -12.50 -12.34
C ALA A 73 10.03 -13.13 -10.95
N ARG A 74 9.15 -12.57 -10.11
CA ARG A 74 8.81 -13.15 -8.79
C ARG A 74 8.21 -14.56 -8.95
N ASN A 75 7.28 -14.77 -9.86
CA ASN A 75 6.73 -16.10 -10.11
C ASN A 75 7.77 -17.12 -10.56
N THR A 76 8.76 -16.72 -11.36
CA THR A 76 9.90 -17.58 -11.73
C THR A 76 10.72 -17.97 -10.52
N ALA A 77 11.04 -17.02 -9.65
CA ALA A 77 11.75 -17.30 -8.40
C ALA A 77 10.97 -18.26 -7.50
N ILE A 78 9.66 -18.02 -7.33
CA ILE A 78 8.81 -18.87 -6.49
C ILE A 78 8.70 -20.29 -7.07
N ARG A 79 8.65 -20.47 -8.39
CA ARG A 79 8.69 -21.80 -9.01
C ARG A 79 10.01 -22.54 -8.77
N ARG A 80 11.10 -21.82 -8.55
CA ARG A 80 12.43 -22.38 -8.24
C ARG A 80 12.68 -22.56 -6.75
N SER A 81 11.86 -21.92 -5.91
CA SER A 81 11.97 -21.97 -4.45
C SER A 81 11.70 -23.36 -3.87
N SER A 82 12.47 -23.71 -2.85
CA SER A 82 12.32 -24.93 -2.07
C SER A 82 12.06 -24.68 -0.59
N GLY A 83 12.16 -23.42 -0.15
CA GLY A 83 11.94 -22.98 1.21
C GLY A 83 10.49 -23.09 1.66
N ARG A 84 10.29 -23.37 2.95
CA ARG A 84 8.97 -23.38 3.59
C ARG A 84 8.34 -21.98 3.62
N TYR A 85 9.17 -20.95 3.74
CA TYR A 85 8.76 -19.55 3.62
C TYR A 85 9.47 -18.85 2.45
N LEU A 86 8.86 -17.78 1.99
CA LEU A 86 9.35 -16.89 0.94
C LEU A 86 9.59 -15.52 1.57
N MET A 87 10.84 -15.05 1.60
CA MET A 87 11.12 -13.65 1.92
C MET A 87 11.19 -12.86 0.63
N MET A 88 10.26 -11.94 0.43
CA MET A 88 10.20 -11.10 -0.75
C MET A 88 11.02 -9.83 -0.54
N THR A 89 11.91 -9.52 -1.48
CA THR A 89 12.80 -8.35 -1.44
C THR A 89 12.88 -7.69 -2.80
N ASP A 90 13.14 -6.38 -2.83
CA ASP A 90 13.43 -5.65 -4.07
C ASP A 90 14.95 -5.40 -4.19
N ALA A 91 15.45 -5.27 -5.42
CA ALA A 91 16.89 -5.22 -5.74
C ALA A 91 17.57 -3.88 -5.43
N ASP A 92 16.82 -2.91 -4.92
CA ASP A 92 17.23 -1.55 -4.56
C ASP A 92 17.24 -1.30 -3.04
N ASP A 93 16.64 -2.20 -2.25
CA ASP A 93 16.42 -2.06 -0.81
C ASP A 93 17.45 -2.82 0.04
N ILE A 94 17.75 -2.29 1.23
CA ILE A 94 18.67 -2.92 2.20
C ILE A 94 17.88 -3.64 3.29
N GLN A 95 18.28 -4.87 3.60
CA GLN A 95 17.63 -5.71 4.61
C GLN A 95 18.36 -5.62 5.96
N HIS A 96 17.61 -5.43 7.04
CA HIS A 96 18.17 -5.48 8.39
C HIS A 96 18.72 -6.90 8.67
N PRO A 97 19.90 -7.06 9.30
CA PRO A 97 20.53 -8.39 9.50
C PRO A 97 19.63 -9.43 10.20
N ASP A 98 18.74 -8.99 11.08
CA ASP A 98 17.81 -9.86 11.79
C ASP A 98 16.44 -10.02 11.13
N ARG A 99 16.22 -9.54 9.89
CA ARG A 99 14.89 -9.58 9.24
C ARG A 99 14.36 -11.01 9.16
N LEU A 100 15.13 -11.94 8.61
CA LEU A 100 14.73 -13.35 8.49
C LEU A 100 14.40 -13.95 9.86
N LYS A 101 15.31 -13.82 10.82
CA LYS A 101 15.15 -14.35 12.18
C LYS A 101 13.86 -13.88 12.84
N LEU A 102 13.66 -12.55 12.90
CA LEU A 102 12.55 -11.96 13.64
C LEU A 102 11.19 -12.21 12.96
N THR A 103 11.15 -12.22 11.63
CA THR A 103 9.91 -12.51 10.90
C THR A 103 9.53 -13.98 10.98
N LEU A 104 10.50 -14.91 10.94
CA LEU A 104 10.26 -16.33 11.16
C LEU A 104 9.78 -16.63 12.58
N GLU A 105 10.45 -16.07 13.60
CA GLU A 105 10.03 -16.22 15.01
C GLU A 105 8.58 -15.77 15.22
N LEU A 106 8.18 -14.65 14.60
CA LEU A 106 6.80 -14.17 14.65
C LEU A 106 5.84 -15.12 13.92
N ALA A 107 6.20 -15.58 12.72
CA ALA A 107 5.38 -16.47 11.92
C ALA A 107 5.07 -17.78 12.66
N GLU A 108 6.08 -18.38 13.28
CA GLU A 108 5.91 -19.60 14.08
C GLU A 108 5.09 -19.35 15.35
N ARG A 109 5.42 -18.28 16.10
CA ARG A 109 4.74 -17.96 17.36
C ARG A 109 3.25 -17.71 17.17
N GLU A 110 2.88 -16.98 16.13
CA GLU A 110 1.49 -16.58 15.89
C GLU A 110 0.75 -17.50 14.92
N ARG A 111 1.44 -18.51 14.37
CA ARG A 111 0.98 -19.37 13.28
C ARG A 111 0.47 -18.50 12.11
N ALA A 112 1.27 -17.52 11.72
CA ALA A 112 0.97 -16.63 10.63
C ALA A 112 1.35 -17.28 9.29
N ASP A 113 0.61 -16.94 8.24
CA ASP A 113 0.95 -17.31 6.86
C ASP A 113 1.70 -16.19 6.16
N MET A 114 1.56 -14.97 6.67
CA MET A 114 2.24 -13.78 6.18
C MET A 114 2.73 -12.97 7.37
N VAL A 115 3.95 -12.46 7.30
CA VAL A 115 4.49 -11.50 8.25
C VAL A 115 4.96 -10.28 7.49
N PHE A 116 4.57 -9.11 7.97
CA PHE A 116 5.02 -7.83 7.47
C PHE A 116 5.69 -7.03 8.57
N HIS A 117 6.50 -6.05 8.19
CA HIS A 117 7.19 -5.18 9.14
C HIS A 117 7.26 -3.73 8.67
N ASP A 118 7.65 -2.84 9.57
CA ASP A 118 7.84 -1.42 9.27
C ASP A 118 9.15 -1.21 8.48
N TYR A 119 9.30 -0.04 7.87
CA TYR A 119 10.47 0.32 7.08
C TYR A 119 10.85 1.78 7.26
N GLU A 120 12.11 2.10 6.99
CA GLU A 120 12.62 3.47 6.98
C GLU A 120 12.99 3.88 5.56
N LEU A 121 12.70 5.11 5.17
CA LEU A 121 13.11 5.63 3.86
C LEU A 121 14.58 6.03 3.87
N MET A 122 15.29 5.69 2.81
CA MET A 122 16.62 6.20 2.48
C MET A 122 16.64 6.80 1.07
N ASP A 123 17.61 7.68 0.80
CA ASP A 123 17.80 8.25 -0.53
C ASP A 123 18.58 7.33 -1.47
N GLU A 124 18.81 7.81 -2.70
CA GLU A 124 19.52 7.08 -3.76
C GLU A 124 20.95 6.68 -3.37
N SER A 125 21.58 7.40 -2.43
CA SER A 125 22.93 7.16 -1.92
C SER A 125 22.96 6.29 -0.65
N GLY A 126 21.79 5.94 -0.12
CA GLY A 126 21.65 5.11 1.09
C GLY A 126 21.64 5.92 2.38
N GLN A 127 21.53 7.24 2.31
CA GLN A 127 21.41 8.07 3.51
C GLN A 127 19.97 8.01 4.05
N PRO A 128 19.77 7.83 5.37
CA PRO A 128 18.45 7.85 5.98
C PRO A 128 17.74 9.19 5.76
N LEU A 129 16.45 9.14 5.43
CA LEU A 129 15.60 10.33 5.31
C LEU A 129 14.90 10.67 6.64
N GLY A 130 15.08 9.86 7.68
CA GLY A 130 14.43 10.05 8.99
C GLY A 130 12.92 9.83 8.97
N VAL A 131 12.42 9.09 7.97
CA VAL A 131 10.99 8.79 7.80
C VAL A 131 10.76 7.30 7.95
N THR A 132 10.20 6.91 9.09
CA THR A 132 9.71 5.55 9.33
C THR A 132 8.26 5.43 8.91
N LYS A 133 7.93 4.39 8.16
CA LYS A 133 6.57 4.05 7.75
C LYS A 133 6.22 2.64 8.24
N GLY A 134 4.98 2.52 8.70
CA GLY A 134 4.43 1.26 9.17
C GLY A 134 2.95 1.14 8.83
N TYR A 135 2.31 0.16 9.47
CA TYR A 135 0.88 -0.10 9.32
C TYR A 135 0.05 0.79 10.25
N PRO A 136 -1.26 1.00 10.00
CA PRO A 136 -2.15 1.67 10.94
C PRO A 136 -2.05 1.04 12.34
N ASP A 137 -2.11 1.85 13.41
CA ASP A 137 -1.91 1.38 14.79
C ASP A 137 -2.97 0.35 15.23
N ASP A 138 -4.17 0.46 14.67
CA ASP A 138 -5.31 -0.43 14.88
C ASP A 138 -5.31 -1.67 13.99
N MET A 139 -4.37 -1.79 13.05
CA MET A 139 -4.26 -2.97 12.18
C MET A 139 -3.53 -4.12 12.88
N ASP A 140 -4.12 -5.31 12.84
CA ASP A 140 -3.56 -6.57 13.34
C ASP A 140 -4.02 -7.78 12.50
N SER A 141 -3.69 -8.99 12.97
CA SER A 141 -4.01 -10.23 12.26
C SER A 141 -5.49 -10.58 12.16
N ARG A 142 -6.34 -9.93 12.95
CA ARG A 142 -7.79 -10.12 12.94
C ARG A 142 -8.44 -9.24 11.88
N ASN A 143 -7.97 -8.01 11.67
CA ASN A 143 -8.63 -7.04 10.79
C ASN A 143 -7.84 -6.66 9.53
N ALA A 144 -6.71 -7.32 9.23
CA ALA A 144 -5.88 -7.03 8.06
C ALA A 144 -6.67 -6.98 6.73
N LEU A 145 -7.69 -7.84 6.56
CA LEU A 145 -8.58 -7.83 5.39
C LEU A 145 -9.38 -6.51 5.27
N LEU A 146 -9.92 -6.00 6.37
CA LEU A 146 -10.67 -4.74 6.37
C LEU A 146 -9.75 -3.58 5.96
N HIS A 147 -8.54 -3.52 6.52
CA HIS A 147 -7.57 -2.48 6.16
C HIS A 147 -7.11 -2.57 4.70
N GLN A 148 -6.87 -3.78 4.19
CA GLN A 148 -6.47 -4.01 2.80
C GLN A 148 -7.59 -3.65 1.80
N LEU A 149 -8.86 -3.93 2.12
CA LEU A 149 -10.00 -3.51 1.29
C LEU A 149 -10.17 -1.99 1.23
N ARG A 150 -9.93 -1.30 2.34
CA ARG A 150 -10.05 0.17 2.41
C ARG A 150 -8.90 0.83 1.63
N ARG A 151 -7.68 0.32 1.76
CA ARG A 151 -6.46 0.89 1.15
C ARG A 151 -5.43 -0.20 0.89
N ASN A 152 -4.60 -0.03 -0.15
CA ASN A 152 -3.41 -0.88 -0.30
C ASN A 152 -2.42 -0.62 0.85
N GLN A 153 -2.33 -1.58 1.79
CA GLN A 153 -1.43 -1.52 2.96
C GLN A 153 -0.23 -2.44 2.79
N LEU A 154 -0.45 -3.63 2.26
CA LEU A 154 0.53 -4.72 2.25
C LEU A 154 1.39 -4.66 0.97
N CYS A 155 2.71 -4.65 1.13
CA CYS A 155 3.67 -4.56 0.04
C CYS A 155 4.61 -5.76 0.02
N SER A 156 4.94 -6.26 -1.19
CA SER A 156 5.73 -7.49 -1.32
C SER A 156 7.13 -7.36 -0.75
N GLY A 157 7.84 -6.25 -0.96
CA GLY A 157 9.21 -6.06 -0.48
C GLY A 157 9.39 -6.15 1.04
N LEU A 158 8.28 -6.12 1.80
CA LEU A 158 8.25 -6.18 3.27
C LEU A 158 7.73 -7.52 3.82
N ALA A 159 7.47 -8.49 2.95
CA ALA A 159 6.74 -9.71 3.31
C ALA A 159 7.67 -10.91 3.54
N LEU A 160 7.36 -11.69 4.57
CA LEU A 160 7.66 -13.12 4.66
C LEU A 160 6.33 -13.87 4.48
N VAL A 161 6.27 -14.86 3.57
CA VAL A 161 5.03 -15.55 3.21
C VAL A 161 5.23 -17.06 3.21
N ARG A 162 4.28 -17.82 3.75
CA ARG A 162 4.28 -19.29 3.68
C ARG A 162 4.24 -19.74 2.22
N ASN A 163 5.21 -20.57 1.83
CA ASN A 163 5.30 -21.06 0.45
C ASN A 163 4.18 -22.06 0.18
N THR A 164 3.16 -21.64 -0.56
CA THR A 164 2.01 -22.46 -0.94
C THR A 164 1.69 -22.28 -2.42
N PRO A 165 0.94 -23.20 -3.06
CA PRO A 165 0.53 -23.05 -4.46
C PRO A 165 -0.24 -21.75 -4.77
N ASP A 166 -0.90 -21.17 -3.77
CA ASP A 166 -1.67 -19.92 -3.89
C ASP A 166 -0.79 -18.67 -4.02
N VAL A 167 0.49 -18.72 -3.63
CA VAL A 167 1.40 -17.57 -3.65
C VAL A 167 1.97 -17.40 -5.06
N ARG A 168 1.15 -16.87 -5.95
CA ARG A 168 1.51 -16.51 -7.33
C ARG A 168 0.95 -15.15 -7.68
N PHE A 169 1.76 -14.31 -8.31
CA PHE A 169 1.35 -12.99 -8.79
C PHE A 169 0.57 -13.11 -10.10
N ASP A 170 -0.45 -12.26 -10.28
CA ASP A 170 -1.15 -12.11 -11.57
C ASP A 170 -0.23 -11.38 -12.57
N GLU A 171 0.37 -12.12 -13.50
CA GLU A 171 1.30 -11.58 -14.52
C GLU A 171 0.61 -10.65 -15.52
N SER A 172 -0.74 -10.58 -15.54
CA SER A 172 -1.47 -9.60 -16.36
C SER A 172 -1.48 -8.19 -15.77
N LEU A 173 -1.10 -8.04 -14.49
CA LEU A 173 -1.05 -6.76 -13.81
C LEU A 173 0.31 -6.10 -13.98
N ALA A 174 0.30 -4.87 -14.51
CA ALA A 174 1.53 -4.15 -14.82
C ALA A 174 2.11 -3.34 -13.63
N CYS A 175 1.38 -3.23 -12.52
CA CYS A 175 1.82 -2.68 -11.23
C CYS A 175 0.80 -3.03 -10.15
N ALA A 176 1.13 -2.84 -8.86
CA ALA A 176 0.25 -3.16 -7.74
C ALA A 176 -0.23 -4.63 -7.74
N GLU A 177 0.62 -5.51 -8.27
CA GLU A 177 0.46 -6.96 -8.26
C GLU A 177 0.47 -7.54 -6.82
N ASP A 178 1.12 -6.83 -5.90
CA ASP A 178 1.12 -7.12 -4.47
C ASP A 178 -0.26 -6.93 -3.84
N PHE A 179 -0.99 -5.89 -4.24
CA PHE A 179 -2.36 -5.64 -3.78
C PHE A 179 -3.28 -6.83 -4.11
N GLU A 180 -3.22 -7.33 -5.34
CA GLU A 180 -4.00 -8.50 -5.78
C GLU A 180 -3.65 -9.73 -4.95
N LEU A 181 -2.36 -10.05 -4.87
CA LEU A 181 -1.88 -11.24 -4.19
C LEU A 181 -2.33 -11.26 -2.73
N PHE A 182 -2.04 -10.21 -1.97
CA PHE A 182 -2.32 -10.20 -0.54
C PHE A 182 -3.81 -10.08 -0.25
N LEU A 183 -4.59 -9.36 -1.08
CA LEU A 183 -6.04 -9.34 -0.94
C LEU A 183 -6.62 -10.74 -1.16
N ARG A 184 -6.20 -11.45 -2.22
CA ARG A 184 -6.66 -12.81 -2.50
C ARG A 184 -6.28 -13.80 -1.40
N LEU A 185 -5.06 -13.73 -0.86
CA LEU A 185 -4.63 -14.58 0.26
C LEU A 185 -5.47 -14.32 1.51
N LEU A 186 -5.72 -13.05 1.87
CA LEU A 186 -6.57 -12.69 3.00
C LEU A 186 -8.02 -13.16 2.81
N LEU A 187 -8.57 -13.05 1.59
CA LEU A 187 -9.91 -13.58 1.27
C LEU A 187 -9.98 -15.10 1.41
N ARG A 188 -8.88 -15.82 1.16
CA ARG A 188 -8.74 -17.27 1.39
C ARG A 188 -8.47 -17.65 2.84
N GLY A 189 -8.37 -16.67 3.74
CA GLY A 189 -8.18 -16.91 5.18
C GLY A 189 -6.73 -17.01 5.65
N TYR A 190 -5.77 -16.63 4.80
CA TYR A 190 -4.36 -16.54 5.22
C TYR A 190 -4.23 -15.49 6.33
N ARG A 191 -3.47 -15.82 7.37
CA ARG A 191 -3.28 -14.94 8.54
C ARG A 191 -2.06 -14.06 8.36
N ALA A 192 -2.25 -12.75 8.40
CA ALA A 192 -1.17 -11.76 8.32
C ALA A 192 -0.83 -11.21 9.72
N SER A 193 0.42 -11.33 10.16
CA SER A 193 0.91 -10.70 11.39
C SER A 193 1.81 -9.50 11.06
N LEU A 194 1.83 -8.51 11.96
CA LEU A 194 2.56 -7.26 11.77
C LEU A 194 3.63 -7.10 12.86
N LEU A 195 4.89 -7.07 12.45
CA LEU A 195 6.02 -6.81 13.32
C LEU A 195 6.36 -5.31 13.32
N ARG A 196 6.10 -4.63 14.43
CA ARG A 196 6.33 -3.18 14.60
C ARG A 196 7.81 -2.84 14.80
N ARG A 197 8.65 -3.22 13.84
CA ARG A 197 10.10 -2.98 13.81
C ARG A 197 10.53 -2.64 12.39
N VAL A 198 11.44 -1.66 12.27
CA VAL A 198 12.09 -1.35 11.00
C VAL A 198 13.05 -2.50 10.65
N LEU A 199 12.74 -3.24 9.58
CA LEU A 199 13.59 -4.35 9.11
C LEU A 199 14.00 -4.23 7.63
N THR A 200 13.60 -3.14 6.98
CA THR A 200 14.05 -2.76 5.64
C THR A 200 14.28 -1.27 5.58
N TRP A 201 15.38 -0.88 4.93
CA TRP A 201 15.60 0.48 4.47
C TRP A 201 15.18 0.55 3.00
N TYR A 202 14.12 1.30 2.74
CA TYR A 202 13.45 1.41 1.45
C TYR A 202 14.05 2.57 0.64
N ARG A 203 14.57 2.28 -0.56
CA ARG A 203 15.24 3.28 -1.39
C ARG A 203 14.24 4.13 -2.16
N ARG A 204 14.41 5.45 -2.06
CA ARG A 204 13.71 6.42 -2.92
C ARG A 204 14.59 6.91 -4.04
N HIS A 205 14.18 6.64 -5.28
CA HIS A 205 14.84 7.10 -6.50
C HIS A 205 13.84 7.36 -7.65
N GLY A 206 14.26 8.10 -8.67
CA GLY A 206 13.38 8.49 -9.79
C GLY A 206 12.80 7.35 -10.63
N ALA A 207 13.32 6.13 -10.49
CA ALA A 207 12.89 4.94 -11.23
C ALA A 207 11.99 3.98 -10.42
N ASN A 208 11.62 4.31 -9.17
CA ASN A 208 10.72 3.45 -8.40
C ASN A 208 9.36 3.30 -9.13
N LEU A 209 8.90 2.06 -9.30
CA LEU A 209 7.59 1.76 -9.93
C LEU A 209 6.39 2.33 -9.15
N SER A 210 6.56 2.56 -7.84
CA SER A 210 5.53 3.08 -6.94
C SER A 210 5.29 4.59 -7.04
N SER A 211 6.02 5.29 -7.93
CA SER A 211 5.92 6.74 -8.10
C SER A 211 4.65 7.20 -8.85
N ASP A 212 4.05 6.35 -9.71
CA ASP A 212 2.79 6.62 -10.41
C ASP A 212 1.58 6.09 -9.64
N LEU A 213 1.10 6.91 -8.70
CA LEU A 213 -0.10 6.60 -7.91
C LEU A 213 -1.36 6.45 -8.77
N SER A 214 -1.45 7.15 -9.91
CA SER A 214 -2.62 7.08 -10.79
C SER A 214 -2.77 5.68 -11.40
N ARG A 215 -1.64 5.11 -11.84
CA ARG A 215 -1.59 3.76 -12.41
C ARG A 215 -1.88 2.70 -11.36
N SER A 216 -1.29 2.83 -10.17
CA SER A 216 -1.58 1.94 -9.04
C SER A 216 -3.06 1.93 -8.68
N ASN A 217 -3.69 3.12 -8.57
CA ASN A 217 -5.13 3.24 -8.28
C ASN A 217 -6.01 2.59 -9.36
N ARG A 218 -5.64 2.68 -10.64
CA ARG A 218 -6.39 1.99 -11.73
C ARG A 218 -6.34 0.47 -11.59
N VAL A 219 -5.19 -0.08 -11.20
CA VAL A 219 -5.06 -1.53 -10.98
C VAL A 219 -5.85 -1.96 -9.75
N VAL A 220 -5.75 -1.24 -8.63
CA VAL A 220 -6.55 -1.51 -7.42
C VAL A 220 -8.05 -1.53 -7.75
N LYS A 221 -8.55 -0.54 -8.50
CA LYS A 221 -9.93 -0.54 -8.99
C LYS A 221 -10.26 -1.75 -9.84
N THR A 222 -9.36 -2.15 -10.75
CA THR A 222 -9.54 -3.33 -11.60
C THR A 222 -9.66 -4.61 -10.78
N VAL A 223 -8.78 -4.81 -9.80
CA VAL A 223 -8.80 -5.96 -8.88
C VAL A 223 -10.10 -5.98 -8.08
N LEU A 224 -10.48 -4.86 -7.46
CA LEU A 224 -11.71 -4.76 -6.66
C LEU A 224 -12.98 -4.95 -7.51
N SER A 225 -12.95 -4.59 -8.79
CA SER A 225 -14.09 -4.79 -9.71
C SER A 225 -14.32 -6.26 -10.06
N ARG A 226 -13.32 -7.13 -9.89
CA ARG A 226 -13.42 -8.58 -10.12
C ARG A 226 -14.07 -9.33 -8.94
N LEU A 227 -14.29 -8.67 -7.80
CA LEU A 227 -14.87 -9.30 -6.62
C LEU A 227 -16.38 -9.52 -6.77
N ASP A 228 -16.84 -10.70 -6.38
CA ASP A 228 -18.25 -11.00 -6.11
C ASP A 228 -18.65 -10.29 -4.81
N MET A 229 -19.54 -9.30 -4.93
CA MET A 229 -19.91 -8.46 -3.80
C MET A 229 -20.82 -9.18 -2.80
N GLU A 230 -21.61 -10.16 -3.23
CA GLU A 230 -22.47 -10.91 -2.33
C GLU A 230 -21.65 -11.91 -1.51
N GLU A 231 -20.68 -12.58 -2.14
CA GLU A 231 -19.75 -13.45 -1.44
C GLU A 231 -18.89 -12.65 -0.46
N LEU A 232 -18.37 -11.50 -0.89
CA LEU A 232 -17.61 -10.61 -0.05
C LEU A 232 -18.45 -10.14 1.16
N GLU A 233 -19.67 -9.67 0.94
CA GLU A 233 -20.57 -9.25 2.02
C GLU A 233 -20.82 -10.38 3.02
N ARG A 234 -21.21 -11.58 2.54
CA ARG A 234 -21.43 -12.74 3.42
C ARG A 234 -20.20 -13.03 4.28
N LYS A 235 -19.02 -13.05 3.69
CA LYS A 235 -17.76 -13.30 4.39
C LYS A 235 -17.45 -12.21 5.41
N LEU A 236 -17.59 -10.94 5.03
CA LEU A 236 -17.29 -9.83 5.93
C LEU A 236 -18.26 -9.80 7.11
N VAL A 237 -19.56 -9.97 6.87
CA VAL A 237 -20.58 -10.00 7.94
C VAL A 237 -20.34 -11.18 8.88
N SER A 238 -20.04 -12.37 8.37
CA SER A 238 -19.80 -13.55 9.21
C SER A 238 -18.52 -13.44 10.04
N THR A 239 -17.53 -12.66 9.57
CA THR A 239 -16.21 -12.57 10.21
C THR A 239 -16.09 -11.36 11.14
N PHE A 240 -16.66 -10.21 10.75
CA PHE A 240 -16.44 -8.91 11.41
C PHE A 240 -17.72 -8.27 11.96
N GLY A 241 -18.89 -8.84 11.67
CA GLY A 241 -20.18 -8.22 11.98
C GLY A 241 -20.59 -7.18 10.94
N ARG A 242 -21.83 -6.69 11.08
CA ARG A 242 -22.48 -5.85 10.05
C ARG A 242 -21.84 -4.48 9.87
N GLU A 243 -21.42 -3.83 10.96
CA GLU A 243 -20.90 -2.46 10.92
C GLU A 243 -19.56 -2.39 10.17
N GLU A 244 -18.59 -3.21 10.57
CA GLU A 244 -17.28 -3.28 9.90
C GLU A 244 -17.38 -3.76 8.44
N ALA A 245 -18.28 -4.71 8.17
CA ALA A 245 -18.57 -5.17 6.83
C ALA A 245 -19.08 -4.02 5.95
N ALA A 246 -20.06 -3.26 6.41
CA ALA A 246 -20.62 -2.14 5.67
C ALA A 246 -19.60 -1.03 5.40
N LEU A 247 -18.71 -0.70 6.35
CA LEU A 247 -17.62 0.26 6.14
C LEU A 247 -16.61 -0.22 5.09
N ALA A 248 -16.21 -1.49 5.15
CA ALA A 248 -15.31 -2.07 4.14
C ALA A 248 -15.96 -2.14 2.76
N LEU A 249 -17.23 -2.57 2.68
CA LEU A 249 -18.00 -2.60 1.44
C LEU A 249 -18.16 -1.21 0.85
N ALA A 250 -18.47 -0.18 1.66
CA ALA A 250 -18.56 1.19 1.19
C ALA A 250 -17.26 1.68 0.57
N ALA A 251 -16.10 1.37 1.18
CA ALA A 251 -14.81 1.70 0.59
C ALA A 251 -14.59 0.99 -0.76
N VAL A 252 -14.96 -0.29 -0.88
CA VAL A 252 -14.89 -1.04 -2.14
C VAL A 252 -15.82 -0.45 -3.20
N PHE A 253 -17.05 -0.11 -2.86
CA PHE A 253 -18.01 0.53 -3.76
C PHE A 253 -17.50 1.90 -4.25
N LEU A 254 -16.91 2.70 -3.36
CA LEU A 254 -16.28 3.97 -3.74
C LEU A 254 -15.10 3.77 -4.70
N TRP A 255 -14.29 2.74 -4.49
CA TRP A 255 -13.23 2.36 -5.44
C TRP A 255 -13.77 1.93 -6.81
N ARG A 256 -14.95 1.29 -6.83
CA ARG A 256 -15.65 0.84 -8.05
C ARG A 256 -16.45 1.96 -8.74
N ASP A 257 -16.38 3.19 -8.26
CA ASP A 257 -17.23 4.31 -8.70
C ASP A 257 -18.74 4.01 -8.59
N GLN A 258 -19.13 3.33 -7.50
CA GLN A 258 -20.52 2.99 -7.16
C GLN A 258 -20.96 3.71 -5.87
N PRO A 259 -20.99 5.06 -5.85
CA PRO A 259 -21.27 5.80 -4.62
C PRO A 259 -22.73 5.64 -4.13
N GLY A 260 -23.65 5.22 -5.00
CA GLY A 260 -25.02 4.86 -4.61
C GLY A 260 -25.07 3.64 -3.68
N ASP A 261 -24.33 2.59 -4.03
CA ASP A 261 -24.21 1.38 -3.21
C ASP A 261 -23.44 1.64 -1.92
N ALA A 262 -22.38 2.46 -1.99
CA ALA A 262 -21.66 2.90 -0.80
C ALA A 262 -22.58 3.63 0.19
N ALA A 263 -23.40 4.57 -0.27
CA ALA A 263 -24.37 5.24 0.59
C ALA A 263 -25.40 4.26 1.17
N ARG A 264 -25.96 3.37 0.34
CA ARG A 264 -27.00 2.41 0.74
C ARG A 264 -26.55 1.50 1.89
N VAL A 265 -25.31 0.99 1.87
CA VAL A 265 -24.82 0.13 2.96
C VAL A 265 -24.50 0.91 4.23
N LEU A 266 -24.26 2.22 4.14
CA LEU A 266 -23.93 3.07 5.29
C LEU A 266 -25.16 3.71 5.95
N GLU A 267 -26.21 4.03 5.18
CA GLU A 267 -27.43 4.70 5.68
C GLU A 267 -28.17 3.90 6.76
N VAL A 268 -27.95 2.58 6.82
CA VAL A 268 -28.56 1.69 7.82
C VAL A 268 -27.74 1.56 9.11
N LEU A 269 -26.52 2.10 9.15
CA LEU A 269 -25.65 2.03 10.31
C LEU A 269 -25.96 3.14 11.32
N PRO A 270 -25.67 2.93 12.62
CA PRO A 270 -25.65 4.03 13.57
C PRO A 270 -24.59 5.07 13.18
N PHE A 271 -24.77 6.28 13.68
CA PHE A 271 -23.80 7.34 13.47
C PHE A 271 -22.45 6.98 14.08
N SER A 272 -21.41 7.03 13.26
CA SER A 272 -20.01 7.04 13.67
C SER A 272 -19.27 8.06 12.81
N TRP A 273 -18.09 8.49 13.26
CA TRP A 273 -17.27 9.43 12.48
C TRP A 273 -16.92 8.84 11.10
N GLU A 274 -16.58 7.55 11.02
CA GLU A 274 -16.19 6.91 9.75
C GLU A 274 -17.39 6.68 8.83
N THR A 275 -18.55 6.27 9.38
CA THR A 275 -19.80 6.12 8.63
C THR A 275 -20.21 7.44 7.99
N GLU A 276 -20.23 8.52 8.77
CA GLU A 276 -20.63 9.84 8.27
C GLU A 276 -19.61 10.40 7.26
N PHE A 277 -18.31 10.12 7.45
CA PHE A 277 -17.28 10.53 6.51
C PHE A 277 -17.51 9.89 5.13
N TYR A 278 -17.70 8.57 5.08
CA TYR A 278 -17.93 7.88 3.81
C TYR A 278 -19.31 8.19 3.21
N LEU A 279 -20.34 8.47 4.02
CA LEU A 279 -21.62 9.01 3.53
C LEU A 279 -21.39 10.35 2.83
N GLY A 280 -20.67 11.28 3.47
CA GLY A 280 -20.32 12.57 2.90
C GLY A 280 -19.60 12.45 1.55
N VAL A 281 -18.62 11.54 1.44
CA VAL A 281 -17.92 11.24 0.18
C VAL A 281 -18.86 10.63 -0.86
N SER A 282 -19.73 9.70 -0.45
CA SER A 282 -20.70 9.06 -1.34
C SER A 282 -21.68 10.07 -1.93
N TYR A 283 -22.22 10.97 -1.11
CA TYR A 283 -23.12 12.03 -1.56
C TYR A 283 -22.41 13.02 -2.50
N TYR A 284 -21.16 13.40 -2.20
CA TYR A 284 -20.35 14.23 -3.08
C TYR A 284 -20.20 13.61 -4.48
N LYS A 285 -19.80 12.34 -4.55
CA LYS A 285 -19.63 11.63 -5.83
C LYS A 285 -20.94 11.42 -6.60
N LYS A 286 -22.09 11.39 -5.90
CA LYS A 286 -23.42 11.37 -6.53
C LYS A 286 -23.89 12.74 -7.03
N GLY A 287 -23.19 13.82 -6.69
CA GLY A 287 -23.63 15.19 -6.95
C GLY A 287 -24.68 15.72 -5.96
N ASP A 288 -24.99 14.99 -4.88
CA ASP A 288 -25.84 15.47 -3.79
C ASP A 288 -25.01 16.29 -2.80
N PHE A 289 -24.59 17.48 -3.23
CA PHE A 289 -23.71 18.32 -2.44
C PHE A 289 -24.38 18.84 -1.15
N SER A 290 -25.71 18.94 -1.12
CA SER A 290 -26.43 19.35 0.09
C SER A 290 -26.35 18.30 1.19
N ARG A 291 -26.53 17.01 0.88
CA ARG A 291 -26.30 15.94 1.86
C ARG A 291 -24.83 15.82 2.23
N SER A 292 -23.93 15.94 1.25
CA SER A 292 -22.49 15.92 1.52
C SER A 292 -22.07 17.01 2.51
N LEU A 293 -22.53 18.25 2.30
CA LEU A 293 -22.27 19.37 3.19
C LEU A 293 -22.76 19.09 4.61
N ARG A 294 -24.00 18.63 4.78
CA ARG A 294 -24.55 18.29 6.11
C ARG A 294 -23.72 17.21 6.83
N SER A 295 -23.27 16.19 6.10
CA SER A 295 -22.41 15.15 6.68
C SER A 295 -21.09 15.73 7.20
N PHE A 296 -20.41 16.57 6.42
CA PHE A 296 -19.14 17.16 6.85
C PHE A 296 -19.29 18.26 7.91
N GLU A 297 -20.39 19.03 7.90
CA GLU A 297 -20.68 20.00 8.98
C GLU A 297 -20.87 19.28 10.31
N LYS A 298 -21.67 18.20 10.32
CA LYS A 298 -21.87 17.36 11.51
C LYS A 298 -20.56 16.76 12.02
N LEU A 299 -19.65 16.38 11.12
CA LEU A 299 -18.32 15.90 11.51
C LEU A 299 -17.44 16.99 12.11
N ASP A 300 -17.42 18.19 11.54
CA ASP A 300 -16.62 19.31 12.05
C ASP A 300 -17.13 19.80 13.40
N GLU A 301 -18.45 19.76 13.63
CA GLU A 301 -19.06 20.03 14.95
C GLU A 301 -18.65 19.01 16.00
N LEU A 302 -18.65 17.72 15.67
CA LEU A 302 -18.27 16.66 16.59
C LEU A 302 -16.78 16.68 16.91
N ARG A 303 -15.95 16.71 15.86
CA ARG A 303 -14.50 16.65 15.95
C ARG A 303 -13.88 17.26 14.69
N PRO A 304 -13.36 18.49 14.77
CA PRO A 304 -12.62 19.09 13.69
C PRO A 304 -11.46 18.20 13.21
N ASP A 305 -11.37 18.01 11.90
CA ASP A 305 -10.36 17.18 11.25
C ASP A 305 -9.92 17.83 9.93
N ALA A 306 -8.65 17.67 9.57
CA ALA A 306 -8.10 18.33 8.38
C ALA A 306 -8.74 17.85 7.06
N ALA A 307 -9.12 16.57 6.93
CA ALA A 307 -9.85 16.10 5.75
C ALA A 307 -11.27 16.67 5.70
N VAL A 308 -11.93 16.71 6.86
CA VAL A 308 -13.28 17.29 6.99
C VAL A 308 -13.27 18.76 6.59
N ARG A 309 -12.32 19.55 7.13
CA ARG A 309 -12.16 20.97 6.78
C ARG A 309 -11.82 21.16 5.31
N ASN A 310 -10.92 20.35 4.75
CA ASN A 310 -10.66 20.40 3.30
C ASN A 310 -11.93 20.18 2.48
N ASN A 311 -12.74 19.18 2.82
CA ASN A 311 -13.98 18.88 2.11
C ASN A 311 -15.04 19.97 2.28
N LEU A 312 -15.15 20.56 3.47
CA LEU A 312 -16.01 21.73 3.72
C LEU A 312 -15.59 22.93 2.88
N GLY A 313 -14.28 23.18 2.72
CA GLY A 313 -13.79 24.24 1.85
C GLY A 313 -14.16 24.03 0.38
N VAL A 314 -14.02 22.79 -0.11
CA VAL A 314 -14.44 22.43 -1.47
C VAL A 314 -15.95 22.67 -1.63
N LEU A 315 -16.77 22.18 -0.70
CA LEU A 315 -18.24 22.33 -0.75
C LEU A 315 -18.68 23.78 -0.62
N ALA A 316 -18.05 24.59 0.25
CA ALA A 316 -18.34 26.01 0.37
C ALA A 316 -18.14 26.74 -0.96
N TRP A 317 -17.04 26.46 -1.67
CA TRP A 317 -16.79 27.14 -2.93
C TRP A 317 -17.63 26.59 -4.10
N LEU A 318 -17.82 25.27 -4.16
CA LEU A 318 -18.59 24.62 -5.22
C LEU A 318 -20.09 24.92 -5.12
N VAL A 319 -20.65 24.84 -3.91
CA VAL A 319 -22.10 24.90 -3.67
C VAL A 319 -22.57 26.33 -3.41
N THR A 320 -21.93 27.04 -2.49
CA THR A 320 -22.40 28.37 -2.04
C THR A 320 -21.67 29.51 -2.71
N GLY A 321 -20.57 29.24 -3.43
CA GLY A 321 -19.71 30.27 -4.01
C GLY A 321 -18.91 31.06 -2.97
N ASN A 322 -18.96 30.67 -1.69
CA ASN A 322 -18.32 31.41 -0.60
C ASN A 322 -16.82 31.13 -0.58
N ARG A 323 -16.06 32.00 -1.26
CA ARG A 323 -14.59 31.91 -1.38
C ARG A 323 -13.87 32.20 -0.06
N GLU A 324 -14.39 33.11 0.74
CA GLU A 324 -13.79 33.48 2.03
C GLU A 324 -13.80 32.28 2.98
N ARG A 325 -14.99 31.69 3.18
CA ARG A 325 -15.15 30.50 4.02
C ARG A 325 -14.38 29.29 3.49
N ALA A 326 -14.29 29.13 2.17
CA ALA A 326 -13.44 28.10 1.58
C ALA A 326 -11.95 28.30 1.94
N GLY A 327 -11.46 29.54 1.87
CA GLY A 327 -10.09 29.90 2.24
C GLY A 327 -9.78 29.61 3.71
N GLU A 328 -10.68 29.96 4.62
CA GLU A 328 -10.57 29.67 6.05
C GLU A 328 -10.44 28.17 6.33
N TYR A 329 -11.30 27.37 5.70
CA TYR A 329 -11.28 25.91 5.83
C TYR A 329 -9.98 25.30 5.30
N PHE A 330 -9.50 25.72 4.11
CA PHE A 330 -8.23 25.21 3.56
C PHE A 330 -7.04 25.61 4.43
N ALA A 331 -6.96 26.87 4.86
CA ALA A 331 -5.90 27.36 5.74
C ALA A 331 -5.90 26.56 7.05
N SER A 332 -7.07 26.33 7.63
CA SER A 332 -7.18 25.52 8.83
C SER A 332 -6.76 24.08 8.63
N ALA A 333 -7.12 23.44 7.51
CA ALA A 333 -6.71 22.07 7.22
C ALA A 333 -5.18 21.93 7.13
N ILE A 334 -4.52 22.94 6.54
CA ILE A 334 -3.05 23.01 6.44
C ILE A 334 -2.41 23.19 7.82
N VAL A 335 -2.96 24.05 8.68
CA VAL A 335 -2.46 24.26 10.05
C VAL A 335 -2.61 23.00 10.90
N MET A 336 -3.77 22.33 10.82
CA MET A 336 -4.00 21.07 11.53
C MET A 336 -3.06 19.96 11.06
N ARG A 337 -2.69 19.99 9.79
CA ARG A 337 -1.92 18.92 9.16
C ARG A 337 -0.89 19.49 8.18
N PRO A 338 0.28 19.94 8.68
CA PRO A 338 1.36 20.40 7.82
C PRO A 338 1.76 19.33 6.80
N GLY A 339 1.98 19.75 5.55
CA GLY A 339 2.27 18.83 4.44
C GLY A 339 1.03 18.20 3.78
N TYR A 340 -0.18 18.62 4.15
CA TYR A 340 -1.40 18.13 3.51
C TYR A 340 -1.60 18.70 2.09
N LEU A 341 -1.16 17.92 1.09
CA LEU A 341 -1.09 18.34 -0.30
C LEU A 341 -2.42 18.73 -0.94
N ASP A 342 -3.51 18.02 -0.64
CA ASP A 342 -4.80 18.35 -1.26
C ASP A 342 -5.33 19.70 -0.74
N ALA A 343 -5.19 19.98 0.55
CA ALA A 343 -5.55 21.28 1.12
C ALA A 343 -4.68 22.42 0.59
N ALA A 344 -3.36 22.20 0.47
CA ALA A 344 -2.45 23.18 -0.13
C ALA A 344 -2.82 23.49 -1.59
N ARG A 345 -3.07 22.44 -2.39
CA ARG A 345 -3.49 22.58 -3.80
C ARG A 345 -4.85 23.26 -3.94
N ASN A 346 -5.77 23.00 -3.01
CA ASN A 346 -7.07 23.67 -3.00
C ASN A 346 -6.96 25.16 -2.66
N ALA A 347 -6.07 25.53 -1.73
CA ALA A 347 -5.78 26.94 -1.45
C ALA A 347 -5.18 27.65 -2.67
N GLU A 348 -4.26 27.01 -3.39
CA GLU A 348 -3.71 27.53 -4.65
C GLU A 348 -4.78 27.65 -5.75
N ALA A 349 -5.62 26.63 -5.91
CA ALA A 349 -6.73 26.62 -6.85
C ALA A 349 -7.72 27.76 -6.56
N LEU A 350 -8.05 27.98 -5.29
CA LEU A 350 -8.87 29.10 -4.83
C LEU A 350 -8.24 30.44 -5.21
N ALA A 351 -6.94 30.64 -4.95
CA ALA A 351 -6.22 31.86 -5.32
C ALA A 351 -6.26 32.13 -6.83
N ARG A 352 -6.16 31.08 -7.66
CA ARG A 352 -6.26 31.18 -9.13
C ARG A 352 -7.69 31.25 -9.66
N GLY A 353 -8.70 31.01 -8.83
CA GLY A 353 -10.10 30.91 -9.26
C GLY A 353 -10.39 29.64 -10.09
N ASP A 354 -9.55 28.63 -10.01
CA ASP A 354 -9.67 27.36 -10.73
C ASP A 354 -10.50 26.34 -9.92
N LYS A 355 -11.81 26.25 -10.20
CA LYS A 355 -12.67 25.25 -9.56
C LYS A 355 -12.39 23.82 -10.04
N ALA A 356 -11.87 23.64 -11.27
CA ALA A 356 -11.60 22.32 -11.83
C ALA A 356 -10.39 21.65 -11.16
N GLY A 357 -9.48 22.45 -10.61
CA GLY A 357 -8.34 21.99 -9.83
C GLY A 357 -8.65 21.54 -8.40
N LEU A 358 -9.90 21.65 -7.93
CA LEU A 358 -10.28 21.26 -6.57
C LEU A 358 -10.17 19.75 -6.33
N ARG A 359 -9.67 19.39 -5.16
CA ARG A 359 -9.39 18.03 -4.72
C ARG A 359 -10.21 17.70 -3.49
N PHE A 360 -11.15 16.79 -3.66
CA PHE A 360 -11.95 16.25 -2.58
C PHE A 360 -11.23 15.09 -1.89
N THR A 361 -11.27 15.06 -0.56
CA THR A 361 -10.67 14.01 0.24
C THR A 361 -11.62 12.84 0.34
N GLU A 362 -11.30 11.76 -0.36
CA GLU A 362 -12.19 10.60 -0.46
C GLU A 362 -12.00 9.57 0.66
N ARG A 363 -10.97 9.73 1.50
CA ARG A 363 -10.60 8.76 2.54
C ARG A 363 -9.97 9.47 3.76
N PRO A 364 -10.20 9.01 5.00
CA PRO A 364 -9.63 9.61 6.21
C PRO A 364 -8.10 9.72 6.16
N LEU A 365 -7.47 10.79 6.64
CA LEU A 365 -6.01 10.95 6.50
C LEU A 365 -5.23 9.84 7.21
N ARG A 366 -4.06 9.50 6.66
CA ARG A 366 -3.11 8.60 7.32
C ARG A 366 -2.48 9.32 8.51
N SER A 367 -2.14 8.56 9.57
CA SER A 367 -1.39 9.04 10.74
C SER A 367 -0.02 9.64 10.38
N GLN A 368 0.55 9.23 9.24
CA GLN A 368 1.70 9.87 8.59
C GLN A 368 1.33 10.26 7.16
N LEU A 369 1.49 11.54 6.83
CA LEU A 369 1.26 12.01 5.46
C LEU A 369 2.47 11.73 4.56
N LEU A 370 2.17 11.63 3.27
CA LEU A 370 3.19 11.60 2.24
C LEU A 370 3.55 13.05 1.91
N ASP A 371 4.74 13.52 2.29
CA ASP A 371 5.22 14.87 1.96
C ASP A 371 5.52 14.98 0.44
N ALA A 372 5.19 16.12 -0.18
CA ALA A 372 5.47 16.45 -1.57
C ALA A 372 6.94 16.20 -1.96
N LYS A 373 7.90 16.41 -1.05
CA LYS A 373 9.33 16.11 -1.33
C LYS A 373 9.56 14.64 -1.69
N HIS A 374 8.67 13.73 -1.27
CA HIS A 374 8.71 12.30 -1.64
C HIS A 374 8.19 12.01 -3.04
N TYR A 375 7.56 12.98 -3.71
CA TYR A 375 7.04 12.88 -5.09
C TYR A 375 7.59 13.98 -6.01
N ALA A 376 8.31 14.97 -5.48
CA ALA A 376 8.81 16.15 -6.21
C ALA A 376 10.10 15.90 -7.01
N ARG A 377 10.60 14.66 -7.08
CA ARG A 377 11.54 14.23 -8.11
C ARG A 377 10.78 13.62 -9.31
N GLN A 378 9.70 14.27 -9.73
CA GLN A 378 9.00 13.99 -11.00
C GLN A 378 9.44 14.98 -12.05
#